data_AF-A0A653DBX9-F1
#
_entry.id   AF-A0A653DBX9-F1
#
_cell.length_a   1.000
_cell.length_b   1.000
_cell.length_c   1.000
_cell.angle_alpha   90.00
_cell.angle_beta   90.00
_cell.angle_gamma   90.00
#
_symmetry.space_group_name_H-M   'P 1'
#
loop_
_entity.id
_entity.type
_entity.pdbx_description
1 polymer ?
#
loop_
_entity_poly.entity_id
_entity_poly.type
_entity_poly.pdbx_seq_one_letter_code
_entity_poly.pdbx_strand_id
1 'polypeptide(L)'
;MFALLDSLDPHLRPVTPDFNDEKSVQLYEEHKKLVEEYCKVQEELVFMTQKHNQLLAEEAEDQQRQQNLKALQEEKESLMLARNLLLQQRERTENEQSGTPQNDWVIVSRGENNNN
;
A
#
# COMPACT_ATOMS: atom_id res chain seq x y z
N MET A 1 -41.77 -10.66 8.65
CA MET A 1 -41.34 -12.05 8.89
C MET A 1 -41.23 -12.85 7.59
N PHE A 2 -42.26 -12.93 6.74
CA PHE A 2 -42.19 -13.69 5.46
C PHE A 2 -41.08 -13.26 4.49
N ALA A 3 -40.82 -11.94 4.36
CA ALA A 3 -39.80 -11.43 3.44
C ALA A 3 -38.35 -11.86 3.78
N LEU A 4 -38.09 -12.23 5.04
CA LEU A 4 -36.77 -12.67 5.49
C LEU A 4 -36.55 -14.16 5.22
N LEU A 5 -37.61 -14.97 5.07
CA LEU A 5 -37.49 -16.38 4.70
C LEU A 5 -37.21 -16.56 3.20
N ASP A 6 -37.72 -15.65 2.37
CA ASP A 6 -37.60 -15.74 0.91
C ASP A 6 -36.20 -15.36 0.39
N SER A 7 -35.38 -14.68 1.21
CA SER A 7 -33.99 -14.37 0.89
C SER A 7 -33.01 -15.51 1.23
N LEU A 8 -33.42 -16.50 2.04
CA LEU A 8 -32.59 -17.68 2.30
C LEU A 8 -32.61 -18.64 1.11
N ASP A 9 -31.50 -19.38 0.97
CA ASP A 9 -31.44 -20.54 0.08
C ASP A 9 -32.64 -21.46 0.36
N PRO A 10 -33.32 -21.99 -0.68
CA PRO A 10 -34.46 -22.89 -0.52
C PRO A 10 -34.24 -24.03 0.47
N HIS A 11 -33.01 -24.56 0.59
CA HIS A 11 -32.70 -25.65 1.51
C HIS A 11 -32.62 -25.25 2.99
N LEU A 12 -32.51 -23.95 3.29
CA LEU A 12 -32.42 -23.41 4.65
C LEU A 12 -33.77 -22.88 5.17
N ARG A 13 -34.83 -22.95 4.36
CA ARG A 13 -36.15 -22.45 4.75
C ARG A 13 -36.87 -23.46 5.65
N PRO A 14 -37.61 -23.00 6.67
CA PRO A 14 -38.44 -23.88 7.49
C PRO A 14 -39.50 -24.58 6.62
N VAL A 15 -39.60 -25.90 6.77
CA VAL A 15 -40.60 -26.72 6.07
C VAL A 15 -41.99 -26.37 6.58
N THR A 16 -42.98 -26.28 5.70
CA THR A 16 -44.37 -26.02 6.11
C THR A 16 -44.84 -27.07 7.13
N PRO A 17 -45.35 -26.65 8.31
CA PRO A 17 -45.76 -27.59 9.34
C PRO A 17 -47.04 -28.33 8.95
N ASP A 18 -47.21 -29.55 9.47
CA ASP A 18 -48.51 -30.22 9.50
C ASP A 18 -49.33 -29.64 10.66
N PHE A 19 -50.41 -28.94 10.34
CA PHE A 19 -51.26 -28.28 11.34
C PHE A 19 -52.07 -29.25 12.21
N ASN A 20 -52.11 -30.54 11.85
CA ASN A 20 -52.77 -31.57 12.67
C ASN A 20 -51.82 -32.19 13.71
N ASP A 21 -50.52 -31.92 13.64
CA ASP A 21 -49.52 -32.39 14.60
C ASP A 21 -48.88 -31.20 15.34
N GLU A 22 -49.19 -31.09 16.64
CA GLU A 22 -48.69 -30.01 17.49
C GLU A 22 -47.16 -29.95 17.53
N LYS A 23 -46.47 -31.11 17.41
CA LYS A 23 -45.00 -31.16 17.39
C LYS A 23 -44.44 -30.55 16.11
N SER A 24 -45.10 -30.75 14.98
CA SER A 24 -44.69 -30.19 13.69
C SER A 24 -44.75 -28.66 13.72
N VAL A 25 -45.82 -28.11 14.30
CA VAL A 25 -46.00 -26.66 14.47
C VAL A 25 -44.93 -26.08 15.41
N GLN A 26 -44.63 -26.75 16.52
CA GLN A 26 -43.58 -26.30 17.44
C GLN A 26 -42.20 -26.27 16.77
N LEU A 27 -41.84 -27.34 16.04
CA LEU A 27 -40.55 -27.42 15.32
C LEU A 27 -40.41 -26.31 14.27
N TYR A 28 -41.49 -25.99 13.55
CA TYR A 28 -41.48 -24.91 12.57
C TYR A 28 -41.21 -23.53 13.21
N GLU A 29 -41.81 -23.25 14.36
CA GLU A 29 -41.57 -21.99 15.08
C GLU A 29 -40.15 -21.90 15.68
N GLU A 30 -39.57 -23.02 16.09
CA GLU A 30 -38.15 -23.08 16.48
C GLU A 30 -37.23 -22.79 15.28
N HIS A 31 -37.49 -23.41 14.13
CA HIS A 31 -36.72 -23.18 12.91
C HIS A 31 -36.78 -21.72 12.45
N LYS A 32 -37.93 -21.05 12.58
CA LYS A 32 -38.05 -19.62 12.31
C LYS A 32 -37.10 -18.77 13.15
N LYS A 33 -37.04 -19.03 14.47
CA LYS A 33 -36.12 -18.31 15.37
C LYS A 33 -34.66 -18.56 14.99
N LEU A 34 -34.33 -19.80 14.64
CA LEU A 34 -32.98 -20.15 14.21
C LEU A 34 -32.59 -19.42 12.92
N VAL A 35 -33.52 -19.27 11.98
CA VAL A 35 -33.30 -18.49 10.74
C VAL A 35 -33.02 -17.02 11.04
N GLU A 36 -33.73 -16.43 12.00
CA GLU A 36 -33.47 -15.04 12.42
C GLU A 36 -32.05 -14.87 12.98
N GLU A 37 -31.60 -15.79 13.83
CA GLU A 37 -30.23 -15.77 14.36
C GLU A 37 -29.18 -16.03 13.27
N TYR A 38 -29.45 -16.96 12.34
CA TYR A 38 -28.58 -17.21 11.20
C TYR A 38 -28.38 -15.93 10.36
N CYS A 39 -29.46 -15.20 10.06
CA CYS A 39 -29.36 -13.96 9.30
C CYS A 39 -28.50 -12.91 10.01
N LYS A 40 -28.65 -12.74 11.33
CA LYS A 40 -27.79 -11.83 12.12
C LYS A 40 -26.32 -12.21 12.00
N VAL A 41 -26.00 -13.51 12.15
CA VAL A 41 -24.63 -14.00 12.01
C VAL A 41 -24.09 -13.79 10.60
N GLN A 42 -24.91 -13.96 9.56
CA GLN A 42 -24.49 -13.68 8.18
C GLN A 42 -24.18 -12.19 7.96
N GLU A 43 -24.99 -11.29 8.50
CA GLU A 43 -24.74 -9.85 8.44
C GLU A 43 -23.43 -9.49 9.17
N GLU A 44 -23.22 -10.02 10.37
CA GLU A 44 -21.98 -9.85 11.12
C GLU A 44 -20.76 -10.38 10.35
N LEU A 45 -20.87 -11.55 9.71
CA LEU A 45 -19.80 -12.13 8.91
C LEU A 45 -19.41 -11.25 7.73
N VAL A 46 -20.41 -10.71 7.02
CA VAL A 46 -20.18 -9.77 5.91
C VAL A 46 -19.50 -8.50 6.42
N PHE A 47 -19.99 -7.92 7.52
CA PHE A 47 -19.39 -6.72 8.13
C PHE A 47 -17.93 -6.97 8.54
N MET A 48 -17.67 -8.09 9.21
CA MET A 48 -16.32 -8.46 9.65
C MET A 48 -15.38 -8.72 8.47
N THR A 49 -15.87 -9.35 7.41
CA THR A 49 -15.10 -9.58 6.18
C THR A 49 -14.74 -8.26 5.51
N GLN A 50 -15.68 -7.33 5.42
CA GLN A 50 -15.43 -6.00 4.86
C GLN A 50 -14.38 -5.24 5.68
N LYS A 51 -14.52 -5.22 7.01
CA LYS A 51 -13.57 -4.56 7.91
C LYS A 51 -12.17 -5.19 7.82
N HIS A 52 -12.10 -6.52 7.76
CA HIS A 52 -10.84 -7.24 7.59
C HIS A 52 -10.13 -6.84 6.28
N ASN A 53 -10.87 -6.77 5.18
CA ASN A 53 -10.31 -6.37 3.89
C ASN A 53 -9.84 -4.91 3.88
N GLN A 54 -10.53 -4.01 4.59
CA GLN A 54 -10.09 -2.62 4.76
C GLN A 54 -8.76 -2.54 5.51
N LEU A 55 -8.63 -3.29 6.62
CA LEU A 55 -7.39 -3.32 7.40
C LEU A 55 -6.21 -3.89 6.60
N LEU A 56 -6.43 -4.91 5.78
CA LEU A 56 -5.40 -5.43 4.88
C LEU A 56 -4.95 -4.39 3.84
N ALA A 57 -5.88 -3.60 3.32
CA ALA A 57 -5.55 -2.53 2.38
C ALA A 57 -4.74 -1.41 3.05
N GLU A 58 -5.10 -1.02 4.27
CA GLU A 58 -4.35 -0.05 5.07
C GLU A 58 -2.94 -0.56 5.39
N GLU A 59 -2.80 -1.82 5.78
CA GLU A 59 -1.49 -2.43 6.05
C GLU A 59 -0.60 -2.43 4.79
N ALA A 60 -1.15 -2.77 3.63
CA ALA A 60 -0.42 -2.72 2.37
C ALA A 60 0.06 -1.29 2.02
N GLU A 61 -0.77 -0.28 2.25
CA GLU A 61 -0.40 1.12 2.05
C GLU A 61 0.73 1.54 3.01
N ASP A 62 0.64 1.17 4.28
CA ASP A 62 1.66 1.48 5.28
C ASP A 62 2.99 0.79 4.97
N GLN A 63 2.97 -0.46 4.51
CA GLN A 63 4.18 -1.15 4.04
C GLN A 63 4.82 -0.42 2.85
N GLN A 64 4.03 0.00 1.87
CA GLN A 64 4.53 0.79 0.74
C GLN A 64 5.13 2.12 1.20
N ARG A 65 4.47 2.80 2.15
CA ARG A 65 4.96 4.05 2.74
C ARG A 65 6.30 3.87 3.44
N GLN A 66 6.46 2.77 4.20
CA GLN A 66 7.73 2.44 4.86
C GLN A 66 8.85 2.18 3.85
N GLN A 67 8.58 1.46 2.77
CA GLN A 67 9.56 1.24 1.70
C GLN A 67 9.98 2.56 1.04
N ASN A 68 9.03 3.44 0.76
CA ASN A 68 9.32 4.76 0.19
C ASN A 68 10.18 5.59 1.16
N LEU A 69 9.83 5.63 2.45
CA LEU A 69 10.63 6.35 3.46
C LEU A 69 12.06 5.82 3.53
N LYS A 70 12.26 4.51 3.44
CA LYS A 70 13.59 3.91 3.39
C LYS A 70 14.37 4.38 2.16
N ALA A 71 13.75 4.33 0.98
CA ALA A 71 14.38 4.78 -0.26
C ALA A 71 14.75 6.28 -0.22
N LEU A 72 13.87 7.13 0.31
CA LEU A 72 14.15 8.56 0.49
C LEU A 72 15.31 8.80 1.47
N GLN A 73 15.41 8.00 2.54
CA GLN A 73 16.49 8.12 3.49
C GLN A 73 17.85 7.74 2.85
N GLU A 74 17.88 6.66 2.07
CA GLU A 74 19.07 6.25 1.31
C GLU A 74 19.48 7.31 0.28
N GLU A 75 18.52 7.88 -0.46
CA GLU A 75 18.78 8.95 -1.42
C GLU A 75 19.34 10.20 -0.72
N LYS A 76 18.74 10.60 0.39
CA LYS A 76 19.23 11.73 1.21
C LYS A 76 20.67 11.53 1.64
N GLU A 77 21.02 10.34 2.13
CA GLU A 77 22.39 10.01 2.54
C GLU A 77 23.38 10.08 1.37
N SER A 78 23.00 9.53 0.21
CA SER A 78 23.79 9.62 -1.02
C SER A 78 24.01 11.07 -1.46
N LEU A 79 22.96 11.90 -1.45
CA LEU A 79 23.05 13.31 -1.81
C LEU A 79 23.92 14.10 -0.82
N MET A 80 23.82 13.82 0.47
CA MET A 80 24.70 14.43 1.47
C MET A 80 26.16 14.08 1.23
N LEU A 81 26.46 12.81 0.92
CA LEU A 81 27.80 12.36 0.58
C LEU A 81 28.31 13.08 -0.68
N ALA A 82 27.53 13.10 -1.76
CA ALA A 82 27.90 13.78 -3.01
C ALA A 82 28.17 15.27 -2.78
N ARG A 83 27.30 15.96 -2.02
CA ARG A 83 27.50 17.37 -1.65
C ARG A 83 28.81 17.57 -0.90
N ASN A 84 29.11 16.72 0.09
CA ASN A 84 30.32 16.85 0.89
C ASN A 84 31.59 16.64 0.04
N LEU A 85 31.56 15.66 -0.87
CA LEU A 85 32.65 15.42 -1.82
C LEU A 85 32.88 16.62 -2.75
N LEU A 86 31.80 17.22 -3.28
CA LEU A 86 31.89 18.40 -4.13
C LEU A 86 32.45 19.61 -3.38
N LEU A 87 32.03 19.83 -2.12
CA LEU A 87 32.58 20.90 -1.29
C LEU A 87 34.08 20.70 -1.03
N GLN A 88 34.51 19.47 -0.77
CA GLN A 88 35.92 19.14 -0.59
C GLN A 88 36.73 19.34 -1.87
N GLN A 89 36.19 18.97 -3.03
CA GLN A 89 36.84 19.22 -4.33
C GLN A 89 37.02 20.72 -4.57
N ARG A 90 35.98 21.53 -4.30
CA ARG A 90 36.04 22.98 -4.44
C ARG A 90 37.15 23.58 -3.57
N GLU A 91 37.22 23.19 -2.30
CA GLU A 91 38.26 23.67 -1.38
C GLU A 91 39.67 23.31 -1.85
N ARG A 92 39.86 22.09 -2.41
CA ARG A 92 41.13 21.69 -3.00
C ARG A 92 41.50 22.56 -4.21
N THR A 93 40.55 22.81 -5.11
CA THR A 93 40.80 23.67 -6.28
C THR A 93 41.09 25.12 -5.90
N GLU A 94 40.44 25.63 -4.85
CA GLU A 94 40.68 26.99 -4.32
C GLU A 94 42.08 27.10 -3.66
N ASN A 95 42.49 26.07 -2.90
CA ASN A 95 43.84 26.02 -2.30
C ASN A 95 44.95 25.82 -3.33
N GLU A 96 44.73 25.04 -4.39
CA GLU A 96 45.71 24.88 -5.49
C GLU A 96 45.87 26.16 -6.32
N GLN A 97 44.80 26.94 -6.48
CA GLN A 97 44.83 28.26 -7.16
C GLN A 97 45.52 29.35 -6.34
N SER A 98 45.53 29.27 -5.01
CA SER A 98 46.27 30.21 -4.14
C SER A 98 47.75 29.83 -3.94
N GLY A 99 48.13 28.59 -4.27
CA GLY A 99 49.46 28.03 -4.01
C GLY A 99 50.44 27.92 -5.19
N THR A 100 50.10 28.38 -6.41
CA THR A 100 51.04 28.33 -7.56
C THR A 100 51.43 29.71 -8.09
N PRO A 101 52.73 30.05 -8.17
CA PRO A 101 53.18 31.23 -8.89
C PRO A 101 53.05 30.96 -10.40
N GLN A 102 52.29 31.81 -11.10
CA GLN A 102 52.39 32.03 -12.54
C GLN A 102 52.40 30.76 -13.43
N ASN A 103 51.26 30.07 -13.55
CA ASN A 103 51.05 29.13 -14.65
C ASN A 103 50.53 29.88 -15.89
N ASP A 104 51.48 30.39 -16.66
CA ASP A 104 51.32 31.06 -17.94
C ASP A 104 50.95 30.01 -19.02
N TRP A 105 49.65 29.71 -19.14
CA TRP A 105 49.14 28.89 -20.25
C TRP A 105 49.20 29.70 -21.54
N VAL A 106 50.31 29.61 -22.26
CA VAL A 106 50.46 30.20 -23.60
C VAL A 106 49.66 29.38 -24.61
N ILE A 107 48.61 29.99 -25.17
CA ILE A 107 47.85 29.43 -26.28
C ILE A 107 48.72 29.47 -27.54
N VAL A 108 49.20 28.31 -27.99
CA VAL A 108 49.87 28.18 -29.30
C VAL A 108 48.78 28.08 -30.37
N SER A 109 48.58 29.16 -31.12
CA SER A 109 47.77 29.12 -32.33
C SER A 109 48.48 28.22 -33.34
N ARG A 110 47.88 27.08 -33.69
CA ARG A 110 48.37 26.18 -34.74
C ARG A 110 48.25 26.91 -36.08
N GLY A 111 49.36 27.48 -36.54
CA GLY A 111 49.48 28.04 -37.88
C GLY A 111 49.30 26.93 -38.93
N GLU A 112 48.28 27.08 -39.77
CA GLU A 112 48.08 26.27 -40.97
C GLU A 112 49.18 26.63 -41.99
N ASN A 113 50.31 25.92 -41.95
CA ASN A 113 51.29 25.96 -43.02
C ASN A 113 50.84 24.99 -44.13
N ASN A 114 49.95 25.46 -45.00
CA ASN A 114 49.73 24.85 -46.31
C ASN A 114 50.84 25.31 -47.26
N ASN A 115 51.89 24.51 -47.41
CA ASN A 115 52.84 24.66 -48.50
C ASN A 115 52.45 23.73 -49.66
N ASN A 116 52.01 24.41 -50.71
CA ASN A 116 51.91 24.09 -52.13
C ASN A 116 52.72 22.87 -52.64
#